data_AF-F0SC95-F1
#
_entry.id   AF-F0SC95-F1
#
_cell.length_a   1.000
_cell.length_b   1.000
_cell.length_c   1.000
_cell.angle_alpha   90.00
_cell.angle_beta   90.00
_cell.angle_gamma   90.00
#
_symmetry.space_group_name_H-M   'P 1'
#
loop_
_entity.id
_entity.type
_entity.pdbx_description
1 polymer ?
#
loop_
_entity_poly.entity_id
_entity_poly.type
_entity_poly.pdbx_seq_one_letter_code
_entity_poly.pdbx_strand_id
1 'polypeptide(L)' 'MTPEELAEIKAYFANRELPQTLQYNECTFMTDVRKAVNSDIMVLERFGSKSTFSAPWERLLNIKKILEENEG' A
#
# COMPACT_ATOMS: atom_id res chain seq x y z
N MET A 1 4.83 -12.25 -5.06
CA MET A 1 5.59 -10.99 -4.94
C MET A 1 7.02 -11.22 -5.35
N THR A 2 7.29 -10.92 -6.63
CA THR A 2 8.62 -10.77 -7.20
C THR A 2 9.14 -9.36 -6.94
N PRO A 3 10.45 -9.12 -7.12
CA PRO A 3 11.02 -7.77 -7.09
C PRO A 3 10.36 -6.79 -8.09
N GLU A 4 9.92 -7.27 -9.26
CA GLU A 4 9.22 -6.40 -10.23
C GLU A 4 7.87 -5.92 -9.69
N GLU A 5 7.08 -6.80 -9.07
CA GLU A 5 5.77 -6.45 -8.50
C GLU A 5 5.89 -5.37 -7.40
N LEU A 6 6.97 -5.42 -6.60
CA LEU A 6 7.24 -4.38 -5.60
C LEU A 6 7.65 -3.05 -6.25
N ALA A 7 8.44 -3.10 -7.33
CA ALA A 7 8.86 -1.90 -8.06
C ALA A 7 7.65 -1.18 -8.70
N GLU A 8 6.71 -1.93 -9.27
CA GLU A 8 5.47 -1.38 -9.83
C GLU A 8 4.61 -0.69 -8.76
N ILE A 9 4.42 -1.33 -7.60
CA ILE A 9 3.63 -0.74 -6.51
C ILE A 9 4.30 0.53 -5.97
N LYS A 10 5.63 0.55 -5.87
CA LYS A 10 6.37 1.74 -5.46
C LYS A 10 6.18 2.88 -6.46
N ALA A 11 6.30 2.59 -7.75
CA ALA A 11 6.11 3.59 -8.81
C ALA A 11 4.70 4.18 -8.78
N TYR A 12 3.69 3.34 -8.54
CA TYR A 12 2.30 3.77 -8.42
C TYR A 12 2.10 4.78 -7.29
N PHE A 13 2.57 4.48 -6.07
CA PHE A 13 2.40 5.37 -4.92
C PHE A 13 3.33 6.60 -4.91
N ALA A 14 4.46 6.54 -5.62
CA ALA A 14 5.39 7.66 -5.75
C ALA A 14 4.83 8.77 -6.65
N ASN A 15 4.09 8.41 -7.70
CA ASN A 15 3.60 9.35 -8.70
C ASN A 15 2.17 9.85 -8.44
N ARG A 16 1.61 9.58 -7.26
CA ARG A 16 0.23 9.95 -6.93
C ARG A 16 0.16 10.78 -5.66
N GLU A 17 -0.75 11.74 -5.63
CA GLU A 17 -1.20 12.30 -4.37
C GLU A 17 -2.01 11.26 -3.59
N LEU A 18 -1.74 11.15 -2.29
CA LEU A 18 -2.45 10.23 -1.42
C LEU A 18 -3.29 11.05 -0.44
N PRO A 19 -4.54 10.65 -0.19
CA PRO A 19 -5.39 11.36 0.76
C PRO A 19 -4.78 11.27 2.16
N GLN A 20 -5.02 12.29 2.99
CA GLN A 20 -4.57 12.27 4.38
C GLN A 20 -5.23 11.15 5.18
N THR A 21 -6.49 10.82 4.85
CA THR A 21 -7.26 9.75 5.49
C THR A 21 -7.93 8.90 4.43
N LEU A 22 -7.88 7.58 4.59
CA LEU A 22 -8.54 6.60 3.71
C LEU A 22 -9.45 5.70 4.54
N GLN A 23 -10.69 5.52 4.12
CA GLN A 23 -11.53 4.46 4.66
C GLN A 23 -11.04 3.12 4.10
N TYR A 24 -10.31 2.35 4.90
CA TYR A 24 -9.67 1.10 4.47
C TYR A 24 -10.66 -0.06 4.41
N ASN A 25 -11.65 -0.05 5.31
CA ASN A 25 -12.84 -0.91 5.29
C ASN A 25 -13.97 -0.22 6.09
N GLU A 26 -15.13 -0.87 6.22
CA GLU A 26 -16.31 -0.33 6.90
C GLU A 26 -16.02 0.19 8.32
N CYS A 27 -15.08 -0.43 9.04
CA CYS A 27 -14.77 -0.14 10.44
C CYS A 27 -13.40 0.53 10.67
N THR A 28 -12.59 0.72 9.62
CA THR A 28 -11.19 1.14 9.77
C THR A 28 -10.88 2.33 8.89
N PHE A 29 -10.42 3.41 9.51
CA PHE A 29 -9.83 4.56 8.83
C PHE A 29 -8.32 4.55 9.02
N MET A 30 -7.60 4.59 7.90
CA MET A 30 -6.16 4.80 7.89
C MET A 30 -5.91 6.30 7.89
N THR A 31 -5.24 6.79 8.93
CA THR A 31 -4.75 8.17 9.01
C THR A 31 -3.31 8.21 8.56
N ASP A 32 -2.94 9.28 7.84
CA ASP A 32 -1.63 9.45 7.21
C ASP A 32 -1.26 8.29 6.26
N VAL A 33 -2.05 8.17 5.18
CA VAL A 33 -1.95 7.09 4.19
C VAL A 33 -0.54 6.99 3.61
N ARG A 34 0.11 8.15 3.37
CA ARG A 34 1.48 8.18 2.85
C ARG A 34 2.47 7.54 3.82
N LYS A 35 2.37 7.82 5.11
CA LYS A 35 3.23 7.19 6.12
C LYS A 35 3.00 5.68 6.20
N ALA A 36 1.74 5.24 6.14
CA ALA A 36 1.40 3.82 6.16
C ALA A 36 1.99 3.07 4.95
N VAL A 37 1.76 3.59 3.73
CA VAL A 37 2.31 3.05 2.48
C VAL A 37 3.83 2.97 2.53
N ASN A 38 4.51 4.04 2.96
CA ASN A 38 5.97 4.05 3.07
C ASN A 38 6.48 3.01 4.07
N SER A 39 5.80 2.85 5.21
CA SER A 39 6.16 1.85 6.22
C SER A 39 6.03 0.43 5.67
N ASP A 40 4.95 0.13 4.95
CA ASP A 40 4.74 -1.20 4.36
C ASP A 40 5.77 -1.50 3.27
N ILE A 41 6.08 -0.52 2.40
CA ILE A 41 7.14 -0.65 1.39
C ILE A 41 8.49 -0.95 2.07
N MET A 42 8.87 -0.18 3.10
CA MET A 42 10.12 -0.41 3.83
C MET A 42 10.21 -1.81 4.44
N VAL A 43 9.11 -2.31 5.00
CA VAL A 43 9.05 -3.67 5.56
C VAL A 43 9.27 -4.71 4.44
N LEU A 44 8.60 -4.55 3.31
CA LEU A 44 8.75 -5.46 2.17
C LEU A 44 10.15 -5.41 1.55
N GLU A 45 10.78 -4.24 1.47
CA GLU A 45 12.16 -4.10 1.01
C GLU A 45 13.17 -4.78 1.95
N ARG A 46 12.96 -4.64 3.27
CA ARG A 46 13.90 -5.14 4.27
C ARG A 46 13.82 -6.65 4.47
N PHE A 47 12.62 -7.21 4.40
CA PHE A 47 12.38 -8.61 4.77
C PHE A 47 11.95 -9.49 3.60
N GLY A 48 11.60 -8.88 2.45
CA GLY A 48 11.03 -9.55 1.31
C GLY A 48 9.63 -10.09 1.57
N SER A 49 9.12 -10.84 0.60
CA SER A 49 7.83 -11.54 0.60
C SER A 49 7.88 -12.87 1.34
N LYS A 50 8.47 -12.91 2.54
CA LYS A 50 8.31 -14.09 3.39
C LYS A 50 6.85 -14.17 3.86
N SER A 51 6.30 -15.39 4.00
CA SER A 51 4.90 -15.63 4.38
C SER A 51 4.43 -14.80 5.59
N THR A 52 5.33 -14.51 6.54
CA THR A 52 5.08 -13.66 7.72
C THR A 52 4.74 -12.20 7.39
N PHE A 53 5.06 -11.72 6.19
CA PHE A 53 4.85 -10.34 5.73
C PHE A 53 3.89 -10.26 4.53
N SER A 54 2.96 -11.21 4.38
CA SER A 54 1.86 -11.08 3.41
C SER A 54 0.98 -9.86 3.69
N ALA A 55 0.79 -9.51 4.98
CA ALA A 55 -0.10 -8.44 5.40
C ALA A 55 0.28 -7.04 4.87
N PRO A 56 1.55 -6.58 4.92
CA PRO A 56 1.96 -5.33 4.26
C PRO A 56 1.66 -5.30 2.75
N TRP A 57 1.89 -6.41 2.06
CA TRP A 57 1.63 -6.49 0.61
C TRP A 57 0.13 -6.42 0.29
N GLU A 58 -0.68 -7.22 0.98
CA GLU A 58 -2.15 -7.22 0.82
C GLU A 58 -2.72 -5.82 1.11
N ARG A 59 -2.18 -5.13 2.12
CA ARG A 59 -2.58 -3.77 2.46
C ARG A 59 -2.25 -2.77 1.36
N LEU A 60 -1.06 -2.83 0.77
CA LEU A 60 -0.70 -1.97 -0.37
C LEU A 60 -1.61 -2.22 -1.58
N LEU A 61 -1.90 -3.48 -1.91
CA LEU A 61 -2.83 -3.82 -2.99
C LEU A 61 -4.25 -3.30 -2.72
N ASN A 62 -4.74 -3.45 -1.49
CA ASN A 62 -6.08 -2.98 -1.14
C ASN A 62 -6.17 -1.44 -1.17
N ILE A 63 -5.16 -0.74 -0.65
CA ILE A 63 -5.09 0.73 -0.76
C ILE A 63 -5.10 1.15 -2.23
N LYS A 64 -4.29 0.49 -3.08
CA LYS A 64 -4.26 0.77 -4.52
C LYS A 64 -5.64 0.64 -5.13
N LYS A 65 -6.34 -0.47 -4.86
CA LYS A 65 -7.69 -0.74 -5.36
C LYS A 65 -8.70 0.33 -4.92
N ILE A 66 -8.75 0.67 -3.63
CA ILE A 66 -9.69 1.69 -3.11
C ILE A 66 -9.45 3.04 -3.79
N LEU A 67 -8.19 3.42 -4.00
CA LEU A 67 -7.88 4.69 -4.66
C LEU A 67 -8.22 4.69 -6.15
N GLU A 68 -8.17 3.54 -6.84
CA GLU A 68 -8.65 3.40 -8.23
C GLU A 68 -10.18 3.48 -8.29
N GLU A 69 -10.88 2.86 -7.35
CA GLU A 69 -12.35 2.91 -7.26
C GLU A 69 -12.89 4.31 -6.95
N ASN A 70 -12.15 5.12 -6.18
CA ASN A 70 -12.55 6.50 -5.84
C ASN A 70 -12.28 7.52 -6.95
N GLU A 71 -11.53 7.16 -8.00
CA GLU A 71 -11.27 8.04 -9.15
C GLU A 71 -12.24 7.82 -10.33
N GLY A 72 -13.08 6.77 -10.27
CA GLY A 72 -14.13 6.47 -11.24
C GLY A 72 -15.49 7.05 -10.84
#